data_AF-A0AAE1TVP1-F1
#
_entry.id   AF-A0AAE1TVP1-F1
#
_cell.length_a   1.000
_cell.length_b   1.000
_cell.length_c   1.000
_cell.angle_alpha   90.00
_cell.angle_beta   90.00
_cell.angle_gamma   90.00
#
_symmetry.space_group_name_H-M   'P 1'
#
loop_
_entity.id
_entity.type
_entity.pdbx_description
1 polymer ?
#
loop_
_entity_poly.entity_id
_entity_poly.type
_entity_poly.pdbx_seq_one_letter_code
_entity_poly.pdbx_strand_id
1 'polypeptide(L)'
;MNPLGNTQGTAPGQRFLGTGSGITSAERDKIYQWIIELANPETRENALLELSKKRESVPDLAPLLWNSFGTIAALLQEIINIYPAINPATLTAHQSNRVCNALALLQCVASHPETRSQFLAAHIPLYLYPFLQTVSKTRPFEYLRLTSLGVIGALVKTYERFSHVAMILGKMVIALAKEQSARLLKHVIRCYLRLSDNPRAREALRQCLPDQLQDQTFAACLKDDKSTKHWLQQLLANLESTAAADPRIAIPPLPSQ
;
A
#
# COMPACT_ATOMS: atom_id res chain seq x y z
N MET A 1 -68.31 -38.64 3.34
CA MET A 1 -67.62 -38.43 4.63
C MET A 1 -66.13 -38.62 4.40
N ASN A 2 -65.36 -37.53 4.51
CA ASN A 2 -63.88 -37.45 4.47
C ASN A 2 -63.23 -38.20 5.65
N PRO A 3 -61.89 -38.48 5.72
CA PRO A 3 -60.79 -37.55 5.37
C PRO A 3 -59.50 -38.15 4.73
N LEU A 4 -58.85 -37.42 3.80
CA LEU A 4 -57.62 -36.60 3.91
C LEU A 4 -56.28 -37.36 4.01
N GLY A 5 -55.54 -37.37 2.89
CA GLY A 5 -54.10 -37.63 2.80
C GLY A 5 -53.48 -36.71 1.75
N ASN A 6 -52.71 -35.72 2.20
CA ASN A 6 -52.23 -34.57 1.44
C ASN A 6 -50.92 -34.90 0.69
N THR A 7 -50.88 -34.72 -0.63
CA THR A 7 -49.70 -34.91 -1.48
C THR A 7 -48.83 -33.66 -1.51
N GLN A 8 -47.57 -33.77 -1.07
CA GLN A 8 -46.55 -32.72 -1.20
C GLN A 8 -46.09 -32.56 -2.66
N GLY A 9 -46.16 -31.34 -3.17
CA GLY A 9 -45.55 -30.93 -4.44
C GLY A 9 -44.06 -30.62 -4.28
N THR A 10 -43.25 -31.18 -5.18
CA THR A 10 -41.83 -30.94 -5.34
C THR A 10 -41.57 -29.66 -6.16
N ALA A 11 -40.80 -28.72 -5.61
CA ALA A 11 -40.16 -27.64 -6.36
C ALA A 11 -38.62 -27.77 -6.23
N PRO A 12 -37.84 -27.67 -7.33
CA PRO A 12 -36.39 -27.75 -7.29
C PRO A 12 -35.79 -26.35 -7.15
N GLY A 13 -35.14 -26.07 -6.03
CA GLY A 13 -34.45 -24.81 -5.81
C GLY A 13 -33.25 -24.99 -4.88
N GLN A 14 -32.09 -24.54 -5.37
CA GLN A 14 -30.86 -24.24 -4.62
C GLN A 14 -29.99 -25.41 -4.17
N ARG A 15 -29.02 -25.76 -5.03
CA ARG A 15 -27.66 -26.07 -4.60
C ARG A 15 -26.67 -25.23 -5.39
N PHE A 16 -26.34 -24.07 -4.83
CA PHE A 16 -25.06 -23.41 -5.08
C PHE A 16 -24.56 -22.90 -3.74
N LEU A 17 -23.99 -23.81 -2.94
CA LEU A 17 -23.20 -23.44 -1.77
C LEU A 17 -21.83 -23.00 -2.29
N GLY A 18 -21.64 -21.70 -2.37
CA GLY A 18 -20.31 -21.11 -2.44
C GLY A 18 -19.54 -21.46 -1.16
N THR A 19 -18.37 -22.06 -1.33
CA THR A 19 -17.38 -22.29 -0.28
C THR A 19 -16.77 -20.96 0.13
N GLY A 20 -17.44 -20.23 1.03
CA GLY A 20 -16.80 -19.17 1.80
C GLY A 20 -16.05 -19.82 2.97
N SER A 21 -14.72 -19.84 2.91
CA SER A 21 -13.87 -20.19 4.06
C SER A 21 -13.96 -19.06 5.09
N GLY A 22 -15.05 -18.99 5.85
CA GLY A 22 -15.20 -18.06 6.96
C GLY A 22 -14.39 -18.52 8.16
N ILE A 23 -13.60 -17.60 8.74
CA ILE A 23 -12.92 -17.81 10.02
C ILE A 23 -13.97 -18.09 11.09
N THR A 24 -13.76 -19.12 11.90
CA THR A 24 -14.70 -19.47 12.98
C THR A 24 -14.67 -18.42 14.11
N SER A 25 -15.76 -18.30 14.89
CA SER A 25 -15.79 -17.36 16.02
C SER A 25 -14.66 -17.60 17.02
N ALA A 26 -14.40 -18.88 17.34
CA ALA A 26 -13.34 -19.29 18.26
C ALA A 26 -11.92 -18.95 17.74
N GLU A 27 -11.70 -18.96 16.42
CA GLU A 27 -10.42 -18.53 15.85
C GLU A 27 -10.25 -17.01 15.91
N ARG A 28 -11.34 -16.26 15.72
CA ARG A 28 -11.35 -14.81 15.85
C ARG A 28 -11.04 -14.37 17.28
N ASP A 29 -11.61 -15.04 18.28
CA ASP A 29 -11.34 -14.76 19.70
C ASP A 29 -9.85 -14.97 20.04
N LYS A 30 -9.23 -16.01 19.47
CA LYS A 30 -7.77 -16.23 19.62
C LYS A 30 -6.94 -15.13 18.98
N ILE A 31 -7.35 -14.60 17.83
CA ILE A 31 -6.66 -13.49 17.17
C ILE A 31 -6.69 -12.24 18.07
N TYR A 32 -7.86 -11.90 18.62
CA TYR A 32 -7.97 -10.78 19.56
C TYR A 32 -7.10 -10.98 20.80
N GLN A 33 -7.11 -12.19 21.35
CA GLN A 33 -6.28 -12.55 22.49
C GLN A 33 -4.78 -12.34 22.18
N TRP A 34 -4.29 -12.81 21.04
CA TRP A 34 -2.89 -12.59 20.64
C TRP A 34 -2.57 -11.12 20.41
N ILE A 35 -3.50 -10.33 19.86
CA ILE A 35 -3.29 -8.88 19.67
C ILE A 35 -3.11 -8.18 21.03
N ILE A 36 -3.91 -8.56 22.03
CA ILE A 36 -3.78 -8.04 23.40
C ILE A 36 -2.43 -8.47 24.01
N GLU A 37 -2.04 -9.72 23.80
CA GLU A 37 -0.78 -10.29 24.27
C GLU A 37 0.47 -9.64 23.66
N LEU A 38 0.35 -8.91 22.55
CA LEU A 38 1.47 -8.11 22.02
C LEU A 38 1.90 -6.99 22.97
N ALA A 39 0.99 -6.47 23.80
CA ALA A 39 1.32 -5.42 24.76
C ALA A 39 2.29 -5.91 25.84
N ASN A 40 2.11 -7.14 26.33
CA ASN A 40 2.91 -7.71 27.41
C ASN A 40 4.23 -8.35 26.87
N PRO A 41 5.42 -7.89 27.30
CA PRO A 41 6.71 -8.42 26.85
C PRO A 41 6.88 -9.95 27.02
N GLU A 42 6.26 -10.55 28.03
CA GLU A 42 6.38 -11.98 28.34
C GLU A 42 5.62 -12.86 27.33
N THR A 43 4.46 -12.38 26.85
CA THR A 43 3.59 -13.12 25.92
C THR A 43 3.83 -12.72 24.45
N ARG A 44 4.43 -11.55 24.23
CA ARG A 44 4.58 -10.94 22.90
C ARG A 44 5.24 -11.85 21.89
N GLU A 45 6.28 -12.59 22.27
CA GLU A 45 7.01 -13.44 21.32
C GLU A 45 6.13 -14.52 20.70
N ASN A 46 5.33 -15.20 21.52
CA ASN A 46 4.40 -16.20 21.06
C ASN A 46 3.30 -15.58 20.18
N ALA A 47 2.75 -14.44 20.63
CA ALA A 47 1.73 -13.71 19.88
C ALA A 47 2.23 -13.26 18.50
N LEU A 48 3.48 -12.76 18.40
CA LEU A 48 4.11 -12.39 17.13
C LEU A 48 4.18 -13.58 16.16
N LEU A 49 4.60 -14.75 16.66
CA LEU A 49 4.73 -15.96 15.86
C LEU A 49 3.39 -16.46 15.34
N GLU A 50 2.36 -16.49 16.19
CA GLU A 50 1.04 -17.01 15.80
C GLU A 50 0.31 -16.03 14.86
N LEU A 51 0.38 -14.72 15.14
CA LEU A 51 -0.21 -13.70 14.26
C LEU A 51 0.49 -13.65 12.89
N SER A 52 1.83 -13.80 12.83
CA SER A 52 2.55 -13.75 11.56
C SER A 52 2.14 -14.89 10.62
N LYS A 53 1.81 -16.07 11.15
CA LYS A 53 1.25 -17.21 10.39
C LYS A 53 -0.17 -16.92 9.88
N LYS A 54 -0.94 -16.12 10.60
CA LYS A 54 -2.34 -15.81 10.27
C LYS A 54 -2.52 -14.65 9.29
N ARG A 55 -1.45 -13.91 8.96
CA ARG A 55 -1.49 -12.71 8.10
C ARG A 55 -2.15 -12.89 6.72
N GLU A 56 -2.14 -14.11 6.16
CA GLU A 56 -2.72 -14.42 4.84
C GLU A 56 -4.14 -14.99 4.94
N SER A 57 -4.49 -15.58 6.09
CA SER A 57 -5.81 -16.20 6.32
C SER A 57 -6.83 -15.24 6.92
N VAL A 58 -6.37 -14.10 7.46
CA VAL A 58 -7.19 -13.09 8.14
C VAL A 58 -7.12 -11.77 7.37
N PRO A 59 -8.09 -11.49 6.47
CA PRO A 59 -8.06 -10.32 5.59
C PRO A 59 -8.11 -8.99 6.34
N ASP A 60 -8.82 -8.96 7.47
CA ASP A 60 -9.03 -7.79 8.34
C ASP A 60 -7.95 -7.63 9.42
N LEU A 61 -6.88 -8.43 9.40
CA LEU A 61 -5.83 -8.38 10.41
C LEU A 61 -5.14 -7.01 10.48
N ALA A 62 -4.90 -6.38 9.33
CA ALA A 62 -4.20 -5.09 9.28
C ALA A 62 -4.97 -3.96 10.00
N PRO A 63 -6.26 -3.72 9.71
CA PRO A 63 -7.09 -2.80 10.50
C PRO A 63 -7.16 -3.16 11.99
N LEU A 64 -7.24 -4.45 12.35
CA LEU A 64 -7.23 -4.87 13.75
C LEU A 64 -5.94 -4.50 14.46
N LEU A 65 -4.78 -4.76 13.84
CA LEU A 65 -3.47 -4.40 14.39
C LEU A 65 -3.30 -2.89 14.52
N TRP A 66 -3.78 -2.12 13.54
CA TRP A 66 -3.59 -0.68 13.51
C TRP A 66 -4.44 0.04 14.56
N ASN A 67 -5.70 -0.35 14.70
CA ASN A 67 -6.66 0.30 15.60
C ASN A 67 -6.62 -0.22 17.03
N SER A 68 -5.88 -1.30 17.29
CA SER A 68 -5.68 -1.81 18.65
C SER A 68 -4.68 -0.96 19.43
N PHE A 69 -5.04 -0.61 20.65
CA PHE A 69 -4.25 0.28 21.50
C PHE A 69 -2.85 -0.29 21.76
N GLY A 70 -1.81 0.49 21.48
CA GLY A 70 -0.43 0.14 21.76
C GLY A 70 0.18 -0.95 20.87
N THR A 71 -0.59 -1.57 19.97
CA THR A 71 -0.10 -2.67 19.13
C THR A 71 1.01 -2.23 18.18
N ILE A 72 0.82 -1.15 17.41
CA ILE A 72 1.86 -0.62 16.51
C ILE A 72 3.10 -0.16 17.29
N ALA A 73 2.92 0.43 18.47
CA ALA A 73 4.03 0.83 19.34
C ALA A 73 4.82 -0.40 19.82
N ALA A 74 4.15 -1.50 20.18
CA ALA A 74 4.82 -2.75 20.54
C ALA A 74 5.62 -3.34 19.37
N LEU A 75 5.08 -3.30 18.14
CA LEU A 75 5.81 -3.74 16.94
C LEU A 75 7.06 -2.87 16.67
N LEU A 76 6.94 -1.55 16.84
CA LEU A 76 8.08 -0.63 16.73
C LEU A 76 9.12 -0.89 17.83
N GLN A 77 8.68 -1.23 19.04
CA GLN A 77 9.59 -1.57 20.13
C GLN A 77 10.44 -2.81 19.79
N GLU A 78 9.86 -3.82 19.14
CA GLU A 78 10.62 -4.99 18.67
C GLU A 78 11.69 -4.63 17.64
N ILE A 79 11.45 -3.60 16.80
CA ILE A 79 12.45 -3.08 15.88
C ILE A 79 13.58 -2.37 16.63
N ILE A 80 13.21 -1.44 17.52
CA ILE A 80 14.18 -0.61 18.26
C ILE A 80 15.10 -1.47 19.14
N ASN A 81 14.56 -2.54 19.74
CA ASN A 81 15.33 -3.46 20.58
C ASN A 81 16.44 -4.20 19.82
N ILE A 82 16.38 -4.23 18.48
CA ILE A 82 17.43 -4.85 17.65
C ILE A 82 18.56 -3.89 17.33
N TYR A 83 18.37 -2.57 17.43
CA TYR A 83 19.39 -1.58 17.06
C TYR A 83 20.75 -1.80 17.74
N PRO A 84 20.83 -2.14 19.04
CA PRO A 84 22.12 -2.41 19.69
C PRO A 84 22.87 -3.62 19.10
N ALA A 85 22.15 -4.58 18.49
CA ALA A 85 22.72 -5.78 17.87
C ALA A 85 23.06 -5.60 16.38
N ILE A 86 22.77 -4.43 15.80
CA ILE A 86 23.16 -4.10 14.42
C ILE A 86 24.64 -3.71 14.36
N ASN A 87 25.08 -2.90 15.32
CA ASN A 87 26.44 -2.38 15.38
C ASN A 87 26.95 -2.35 16.83
N PRO A 88 27.84 -3.28 17.25
CA PRO A 88 28.49 -4.30 16.43
C PRO A 88 27.52 -5.39 15.94
N ALA A 89 27.90 -6.10 14.87
CA ALA A 89 27.02 -7.06 14.19
C ALA A 89 26.84 -8.39 14.97
N THR A 90 26.14 -8.34 16.11
CA THR A 90 25.96 -9.45 17.06
C THR A 90 24.58 -10.11 17.00
N LEU A 91 23.75 -9.74 16.01
CA LEU A 91 22.41 -10.28 15.83
C LEU A 91 22.38 -11.82 15.73
N THR A 92 21.63 -12.44 16.64
CA THR A 92 21.43 -13.89 16.65
C THR A 92 20.28 -14.33 15.73
N ALA A 93 20.24 -15.63 15.40
CA ALA A 93 19.15 -16.21 14.61
C ALA A 93 17.79 -16.07 15.31
N HIS A 94 17.75 -16.26 16.63
CA HIS A 94 16.52 -16.13 17.41
C HIS A 94 15.99 -14.69 17.39
N GLN A 95 16.86 -13.70 17.66
CA GLN A 95 16.50 -12.28 17.59
C GLN A 95 16.01 -11.88 16.19
N SER A 96 16.70 -12.32 15.13
CA SER A 96 16.29 -12.06 13.75
C SER A 96 14.92 -12.66 13.44
N ASN A 97 14.66 -13.91 13.82
CA ASN A 97 13.35 -14.54 13.61
C ASN A 97 12.23 -13.79 14.32
N ARG A 98 12.45 -13.41 15.58
CA ARG A 98 11.46 -12.69 16.40
C ARG A 98 11.10 -11.33 15.79
N VAL A 99 12.10 -10.50 15.45
CA VAL A 99 11.82 -9.20 14.82
C VAL A 99 11.23 -9.37 13.42
N CYS A 100 11.62 -10.40 12.67
CA CYS A 100 11.03 -10.65 11.35
C CYS A 100 9.55 -11.03 11.42
N ASN A 101 9.09 -11.67 12.50
CA ASN A 101 7.65 -11.86 12.74
C ASN A 101 6.93 -10.51 12.90
N ALA A 102 7.52 -9.56 13.66
CA ALA A 102 6.97 -8.20 13.78
C ALA A 102 6.99 -7.45 12.43
N LEU A 103 8.08 -7.56 11.66
CA LEU A 103 8.17 -6.98 10.32
C LEU A 103 7.14 -7.58 9.36
N ALA A 104 6.83 -8.87 9.46
CA ALA A 104 5.78 -9.51 8.67
C ALA A 104 4.39 -8.94 8.97
N LEU A 105 4.11 -8.62 10.24
CA LEU A 105 2.86 -7.93 10.63
C LEU A 105 2.83 -6.49 10.11
N LEU A 106 3.94 -5.75 10.20
CA LEU A 106 4.04 -4.41 9.61
C LEU A 106 3.91 -4.45 8.08
N GLN A 107 4.40 -5.50 7.42
CA GLN A 107 4.17 -5.72 5.99
C GLN A 107 2.69 -5.92 5.69
N CYS A 108 1.96 -6.67 6.52
CA CYS A 108 0.51 -6.85 6.41
C CYS A 108 -0.19 -5.48 6.48
N VAL A 109 0.12 -4.66 7.49
CA VAL A 109 -0.41 -3.30 7.65
C VAL A 109 -0.06 -2.38 6.47
N ALA A 110 1.17 -2.43 5.98
CA ALA A 110 1.62 -1.66 4.82
C ALA A 110 0.91 -2.08 3.51
N SER A 111 0.55 -3.36 3.39
CA SER A 111 -0.10 -3.90 2.21
C SER A 111 -1.61 -3.60 2.14
N HIS A 112 -2.25 -3.32 3.27
CA HIS A 112 -3.71 -3.15 3.35
C HIS A 112 -4.14 -1.72 3.00
N PRO A 113 -5.16 -1.52 2.13
CA PRO A 113 -5.53 -0.21 1.60
C PRO A 113 -5.96 0.80 2.68
N GLU A 114 -6.65 0.35 3.74
CA GLU A 114 -7.16 1.24 4.79
C GLU A 114 -6.07 1.80 5.72
N THR A 115 -5.02 1.02 5.96
CA THR A 115 -3.97 1.35 6.95
C THR A 115 -2.72 1.93 6.29
N ARG A 116 -2.50 1.70 4.99
CA ARG A 116 -1.29 2.10 4.27
C ARG A 116 -0.98 3.59 4.36
N SER A 117 -1.97 4.45 4.09
CA SER A 117 -1.76 5.90 4.13
C SER A 117 -1.38 6.38 5.54
N GLN A 118 -1.96 5.77 6.57
CA GLN A 118 -1.66 6.07 7.97
C GLN A 118 -0.26 5.54 8.34
N PHE A 119 0.11 4.36 7.86
CA PHE A 119 1.45 3.77 8.01
C PHE A 119 2.55 4.67 7.43
N LEU A 120 2.29 5.26 6.24
CA LEU A 120 3.18 6.25 5.63
C LEU A 120 3.22 7.55 6.42
N ALA A 121 2.06 8.10 6.81
CA ALA A 121 1.98 9.34 7.58
C ALA A 121 2.67 9.23 8.95
N ALA A 122 2.68 8.03 9.55
CA ALA A 122 3.38 7.74 10.80
C ALA A 122 4.90 7.58 10.64
N HIS A 123 5.44 7.69 9.41
CA HIS A 123 6.87 7.57 9.12
C HIS A 123 7.53 6.25 9.60
N ILE A 124 6.73 5.19 9.79
CA ILE A 124 7.20 3.86 10.20
C ILE A 124 8.32 3.30 9.31
N PRO A 125 8.31 3.48 7.96
CA PRO A 125 9.40 2.99 7.11
C PRO A 125 10.81 3.46 7.52
N LEU A 126 10.93 4.64 8.14
CA LEU A 126 12.23 5.19 8.55
C LEU A 126 12.94 4.31 9.60
N TYR A 127 12.17 3.59 10.43
CA TYR A 127 12.72 2.65 11.43
C TYR A 127 13.40 1.42 10.78
N LEU A 128 13.12 1.15 9.51
CA LEU A 128 13.70 0.00 8.79
C LEU A 128 15.03 0.32 8.11
N TYR A 129 15.36 1.60 7.93
CA TYR A 129 16.57 2.02 7.21
C TYR A 129 17.87 1.52 7.86
N PRO A 130 18.03 1.52 9.20
CA PRO A 130 19.21 0.92 9.84
C PRO A 130 19.40 -0.56 9.48
N PHE A 131 18.31 -1.33 9.34
CA PHE A 131 18.39 -2.74 8.93
C PHE A 131 18.87 -2.89 7.48
N LEU A 132 18.38 -2.04 6.57
CA LEU A 132 18.75 -2.06 5.16
C LEU A 132 20.21 -1.65 4.90
N GLN A 133 20.80 -0.84 5.78
CA GLN A 133 22.18 -0.39 5.70
C GLN A 133 23.20 -1.43 6.21
N THR A 134 22.74 -2.52 6.83
CA THR A 134 23.64 -3.57 7.32
C THR A 134 24.36 -4.29 6.18
N VAL A 135 25.64 -4.59 6.39
CA VAL A 135 26.52 -5.23 5.38
C VAL A 135 26.92 -6.66 5.73
N SER A 136 26.63 -7.09 6.97
CA SER A 136 26.91 -8.46 7.42
C SER A 136 26.20 -9.49 6.55
N LYS A 137 26.92 -10.55 6.17
CA LYS A 137 26.44 -11.62 5.29
C LYS A 137 25.98 -12.88 6.05
N THR A 138 25.80 -12.79 7.36
CA THR A 138 25.27 -13.92 8.12
C THR A 138 23.78 -14.07 7.84
N ARG A 139 23.28 -15.31 7.90
CA ARG A 139 21.86 -15.64 7.66
C ARG A 139 20.87 -14.76 8.46
N PRO A 140 21.11 -14.44 9.76
CA PRO A 140 20.24 -13.53 10.51
C PRO A 140 20.11 -12.13 9.90
N PHE A 141 21.21 -11.55 9.40
CA PHE A 141 21.21 -10.22 8.77
C PHE A 141 20.63 -10.23 7.35
N GLU A 142 20.88 -11.29 6.58
CA GLU A 142 20.24 -11.47 5.27
C GLU A 142 18.72 -11.60 5.40
N TYR A 143 18.24 -12.40 6.34
CA TYR A 143 16.81 -12.56 6.60
C TYR A 143 16.16 -11.25 7.08
N LEU A 144 16.83 -10.52 7.97
CA LEU A 144 16.39 -9.21 8.45
C LEU A 144 16.23 -8.21 7.29
N ARG A 145 17.23 -8.11 6.40
CA ARG A 145 17.19 -7.22 5.23
C ARG A 145 16.10 -7.62 4.25
N LEU A 146 15.99 -8.91 3.94
CA LEU A 146 14.97 -9.43 3.02
C LEU A 146 13.56 -9.11 3.51
N THR A 147 13.29 -9.33 4.80
CA THR A 147 11.97 -9.05 5.40
C THR A 147 11.69 -7.55 5.43
N SER A 148 12.69 -6.73 5.77
CA SER A 148 12.57 -5.25 5.73
C SER A 148 12.27 -4.73 4.32
N LEU A 149 12.96 -5.26 3.30
CA LEU A 149 12.66 -4.97 1.89
C LEU A 149 11.26 -5.43 1.49
N GLY A 150 10.74 -6.51 2.09
CA GLY A 150 9.36 -6.95 1.91
C GLY A 150 8.33 -5.90 2.35
N VAL A 151 8.56 -5.23 3.48
CA VAL A 151 7.70 -4.12 3.96
C VAL A 151 7.74 -2.94 2.99
N ILE A 152 8.94 -2.50 2.61
CA ILE A 152 9.10 -1.41 1.62
C ILE A 152 8.48 -1.80 0.27
N GLY A 153 8.68 -3.05 -0.13
CA GLY A 153 8.10 -3.68 -1.31
C GLY A 153 6.58 -3.62 -1.32
N ALA A 154 5.94 -3.90 -0.18
CA ALA A 154 4.49 -3.83 -0.03
C ALA A 154 3.95 -2.40 -0.21
N LEU A 155 4.63 -1.39 0.32
CA LEU A 155 4.27 0.02 0.11
C LEU A 155 4.36 0.41 -1.37
N VAL A 156 5.42 -0.01 -2.05
CA VAL A 156 5.62 0.36 -3.46
C VAL A 156 4.86 -0.52 -4.46
N LYS A 157 4.21 -1.60 -4.01
CA LYS A 157 3.42 -2.54 -4.84
C LYS A 157 2.08 -1.95 -5.30
N THR A 158 1.54 -0.99 -4.56
CA THR A 158 0.22 -0.40 -4.86
C THR A 158 0.34 1.10 -5.05
N TYR A 159 0.28 1.56 -6.31
CA TYR A 159 -0.10 2.91 -6.79
C TYR A 159 0.57 4.19 -6.21
N GLU A 160 1.28 4.11 -5.07
CA GLU A 160 1.73 5.27 -4.29
C GLU A 160 3.00 5.91 -4.83
N ARG A 161 3.83 5.18 -5.59
CA ARG A 161 4.93 5.81 -6.34
C ARG A 161 4.42 6.81 -7.37
N PHE A 162 3.32 6.51 -8.05
CA PHE A 162 2.70 7.45 -8.98
C PHE A 162 2.10 8.62 -8.21
N SER A 163 1.25 8.35 -7.21
CA SER A 163 0.55 9.42 -6.46
C SER A 163 1.53 10.38 -5.78
N HIS A 164 2.63 9.88 -5.21
CA HIS A 164 3.61 10.72 -4.54
C HIS A 164 4.41 11.56 -5.54
N VAL A 165 4.85 10.96 -6.66
CA VAL A 165 5.54 11.71 -7.74
C VAL A 165 4.62 12.74 -8.39
N ALA A 166 3.36 12.38 -8.69
CA ALA A 166 2.36 13.29 -9.24
C ALA A 166 2.06 14.44 -8.28
N MET A 167 1.94 14.18 -6.98
CA MET A 167 1.73 15.22 -5.97
C MET A 167 2.91 16.21 -5.91
N ILE A 168 4.15 15.71 -5.92
CA ILE A 168 5.35 16.57 -5.91
C ILE A 168 5.42 17.41 -7.19
N LEU A 169 5.25 16.80 -8.36
CA LEU A 169 5.23 17.52 -9.62
C LEU A 169 4.09 18.54 -9.67
N GLY A 170 2.91 18.22 -9.12
CA GLY A 170 1.78 19.15 -9.02
C GLY A 170 2.11 20.38 -8.18
N LYS A 171 2.72 20.19 -7.00
CA LYS A 171 3.20 21.30 -6.16
C LYS A 171 4.24 22.16 -6.89
N MET A 172 5.14 21.54 -7.65
CA MET A 172 6.13 22.27 -8.47
C MET A 172 5.45 23.09 -9.56
N VAL A 173 4.40 22.58 -10.22
CA VAL A 173 3.63 23.35 -11.21
C VAL A 173 2.98 24.58 -10.58
N ILE A 174 2.37 24.44 -9.41
CA ILE A 174 1.75 25.57 -8.68
C ILE A 174 2.80 26.62 -8.32
N ALA A 175 3.99 26.21 -7.88
CA ALA A 175 5.09 27.13 -7.60
C ALA A 175 5.61 27.82 -8.88
N LEU A 176 5.72 27.07 -9.99
CA LEU A 176 6.13 27.59 -11.30
C LEU A 176 5.16 28.62 -11.86
N ALA A 177 3.86 28.49 -11.58
CA ALA A 177 2.87 29.50 -11.98
C ALA A 177 3.15 30.87 -11.34
N LYS A 178 3.83 30.91 -10.19
CA LYS A 178 4.23 32.14 -9.50
C LYS A 178 5.60 32.66 -9.94
N GLU A 179 6.61 31.78 -10.02
CA GLU A 179 8.02 32.17 -10.23
C GLU A 179 8.57 31.86 -11.64
N GLN A 180 7.69 31.51 -12.60
CA GLN A 180 7.92 31.39 -14.05
C GLN A 180 9.33 30.95 -14.50
N SER A 181 9.83 29.82 -13.98
CA SER A 181 11.12 29.24 -14.37
C SER A 181 10.98 28.32 -15.59
N ALA A 182 11.36 28.81 -16.77
CA ALA A 182 11.26 28.06 -18.04
C ALA A 182 12.06 26.75 -18.05
N ARG A 183 13.27 26.76 -17.45
CA ARG A 183 14.13 25.56 -17.40
C ARG A 183 13.51 24.46 -16.54
N LEU A 184 12.93 24.81 -15.40
CA LEU A 184 12.31 23.83 -14.52
C LEU A 184 10.98 23.32 -15.09
N LEU A 185 10.17 24.22 -15.67
CA LEU A 185 8.93 23.87 -16.37
C LEU A 185 9.17 22.82 -17.47
N LYS A 186 10.23 22.98 -18.26
CA LYS A 186 10.64 21.99 -19.27
C LYS A 186 10.85 20.58 -18.71
N HIS A 187 11.53 20.47 -17.56
CA HIS A 187 11.77 19.17 -16.92
C HIS A 187 10.48 18.60 -16.35
N VAL A 188 9.65 19.42 -15.71
CA VAL A 188 8.35 19.00 -15.15
C VAL A 188 7.43 18.45 -16.24
N ILE A 189 7.28 19.16 -17.38
CA ILE A 189 6.48 18.70 -18.52
C ILE A 189 7.03 17.38 -19.06
N ARG A 190 8.36 17.24 -19.16
CA ARG A 190 8.98 16.00 -19.62
C ARG A 190 8.77 14.83 -18.66
N CYS A 191 8.75 15.08 -17.35
CA CYS A 191 8.40 14.08 -16.34
C CYS A 191 6.95 13.60 -16.52
N TYR A 192 5.99 14.52 -16.66
CA TYR A 192 4.58 14.16 -16.92
C TYR A 192 4.41 13.38 -18.22
N LEU A 193 5.07 13.81 -19.31
CA LEU A 193 5.03 13.08 -20.58
C LEU A 193 5.54 11.65 -20.43
N ARG A 194 6.66 11.43 -19.74
CA ARG A 194 7.18 10.08 -19.49
C ARG A 194 6.30 9.25 -18.58
N LEU A 195 5.62 9.87 -17.60
CA LEU A 195 4.61 9.18 -16.80
C LEU A 195 3.43 8.74 -17.67
N SER A 196 3.03 9.55 -18.65
CA SER A 196 1.94 9.22 -19.58
C SER A 196 2.23 8.04 -20.53
N ASP A 197 3.49 7.59 -20.64
CA ASP A 197 3.79 6.38 -21.41
C ASP A 197 3.21 5.12 -20.73
N ASN A 198 2.90 5.19 -19.42
CA ASN A 198 2.27 4.10 -18.68
C ASN A 198 0.72 4.25 -18.73
N PRO A 199 -0.02 3.26 -19.28
CA PRO A 199 -1.48 3.30 -19.39
C PRO A 199 -2.20 3.56 -18.06
N ARG A 200 -1.70 2.99 -16.96
CA ARG A 200 -2.30 3.17 -15.62
C ARG A 200 -2.06 4.57 -15.08
N ALA A 201 -0.86 5.13 -15.32
CA ALA A 201 -0.54 6.49 -14.93
C ALA A 201 -1.35 7.51 -15.75
N ARG A 202 -1.65 7.23 -17.03
CA ARG A 202 -2.54 8.07 -17.84
C ARG A 202 -3.91 8.23 -17.22
N GLU A 203 -4.53 7.13 -16.79
CA GLU A 203 -5.86 7.15 -16.15
C GLU A 203 -5.87 8.06 -14.91
N ALA A 204 -4.85 7.94 -14.07
CA ALA A 204 -4.74 8.75 -12.87
C ALA A 204 -4.38 10.22 -13.18
N LEU A 205 -3.50 10.47 -14.16
CA LEU A 205 -3.18 11.82 -14.62
C LEU A 205 -4.40 12.58 -15.15
N ARG A 206 -5.38 11.90 -15.78
CA ARG A 206 -6.63 12.57 -16.19
C ARG A 206 -7.39 13.20 -15.04
N GLN A 207 -7.29 12.62 -13.85
CA GLN A 207 -8.01 13.09 -12.66
C GLN A 207 -7.20 14.08 -11.82
N CYS A 208 -5.87 14.12 -11.98
CA CYS A 208 -5.00 14.90 -11.10
C CYS A 208 -3.97 15.80 -11.81
N LEU A 209 -4.05 15.97 -13.13
CA LEU A 209 -3.18 16.89 -13.87
C LEU A 209 -3.50 18.34 -13.46
N PRO A 210 -2.50 19.15 -13.05
CA PRO A 210 -2.75 20.54 -12.67
C PRO A 210 -3.34 21.37 -13.81
N ASP A 211 -4.37 22.17 -13.51
CA ASP A 211 -5.08 23.01 -14.47
C ASP A 211 -4.15 24.00 -15.18
N GLN A 212 -3.07 24.45 -14.53
CA GLN A 212 -2.08 25.37 -15.10
C GLN A 212 -1.32 24.79 -16.29
N LEU A 213 -1.28 23.46 -16.44
CA LEU A 213 -0.72 22.80 -17.63
C LEU A 213 -1.75 22.65 -18.76
N GLN A 214 -3.03 22.85 -18.48
CA GLN A 214 -4.14 22.76 -19.43
C GLN A 214 -4.60 24.14 -19.92
N ASP A 215 -4.44 25.17 -19.10
CA ASP A 215 -4.81 26.54 -19.41
C ASP A 215 -3.66 27.35 -20.07
N GLN A 216 -3.84 28.66 -20.17
CA GLN A 216 -2.85 29.57 -20.77
C GLN A 216 -1.79 30.09 -19.79
N THR A 217 -1.69 29.57 -18.57
CA THR A 217 -0.78 30.05 -17.51
C THR A 217 0.67 30.10 -17.97
N PHE A 218 1.15 29.08 -18.71
CA PHE A 218 2.53 29.02 -19.19
C PHE A 218 2.72 29.45 -20.65
N ALA A 219 1.71 30.05 -21.30
CA ALA A 219 1.77 30.42 -22.71
C ALA A 219 2.93 31.39 -23.03
N ALA A 220 3.21 32.33 -22.13
CA ALA A 220 4.32 33.28 -22.27
C ALA A 220 5.69 32.58 -22.15
N CYS A 221 5.87 31.71 -21.14
CA CYS A 221 7.12 30.93 -20.95
C CYS A 221 7.42 29.97 -22.10
N LEU A 222 6.38 29.45 -22.77
CA LEU A 222 6.51 28.44 -23.84
C LEU A 222 6.55 29.05 -25.25
N LYS A 223 6.47 30.37 -25.39
CA LYS A 223 6.40 31.04 -26.71
C LYS A 223 7.60 30.69 -27.60
N ASP A 224 8.80 30.68 -27.03
CA ASP A 224 10.05 30.48 -27.77
C ASP A 224 10.60 29.03 -27.67
N ASP A 225 10.11 28.22 -26.72
CA ASP A 225 10.52 26.81 -26.55
C ASP A 225 9.55 25.85 -27.27
N LYS A 226 9.72 25.75 -28.59
CA LYS A 226 8.93 24.87 -29.47
C LYS A 226 8.92 23.41 -29.01
N SER A 227 10.04 22.92 -28.49
CA SER A 227 10.19 21.52 -28.04
C SER A 227 9.32 21.23 -26.83
N THR A 228 9.37 22.11 -25.83
CA THR A 228 8.58 21.94 -24.61
C THR A 228 7.08 22.11 -24.89
N LYS A 229 6.72 23.03 -25.79
CA LYS A 229 5.34 23.19 -26.27
C LYS A 229 4.82 21.93 -26.96
N HIS A 230 5.63 21.31 -27.81
CA HIS A 230 5.28 20.04 -28.47
C HIS A 230 5.10 18.90 -27.46
N TRP A 231 5.96 18.79 -26.44
CA TRP A 231 5.82 17.79 -25.38
C TRP A 231 4.54 17.96 -24.56
N LEU A 232 4.14 19.20 -24.27
CA LEU A 232 2.89 19.48 -23.57
C LEU A 232 1.68 19.05 -24.41
N GLN A 233 1.67 19.39 -25.71
CA GLN A 233 0.61 18.94 -26.62
C GLN A 233 0.53 17.41 -26.72
N GLN A 234 1.67 16.73 -26.79
CA GLN A 234 1.72 15.27 -26.82
C GLN A 234 1.21 14.65 -25.50
N LEU A 235 1.54 15.24 -24.36
CA LEU A 235 1.01 14.81 -23.06
C LEU A 235 -0.52 14.91 -23.04
N LEU A 236 -1.09 16.04 -23.45
CA LEU A 236 -2.54 16.23 -23.49
C LEU A 236 -3.22 15.22 -24.44
N ALA A 237 -2.66 15.01 -25.64
CA ALA A 237 -3.14 14.02 -26.57
C ALA A 237 -3.08 12.57 -26.02
N ASN A 238 -2.01 12.22 -25.28
CA ASN A 238 -1.88 10.93 -24.62
C ASN A 238 -2.99 10.69 -23.57
N LEU A 239 -3.46 11.75 -22.92
CA LEU A 239 -4.53 11.71 -21.94
C LEU A 239 -5.92 11.69 -22.59
N GLU A 240 -6.11 12.34 -23.74
CA GLU A 240 -7.36 12.30 -24.50
C GLU A 240 -7.60 10.96 -25.23
N SER A 241 -6.52 10.25 -25.61
CA SER A 241 -6.64 8.97 -26.32
C SER A 241 -7.18 7.85 -25.41
N THR A 242 -8.47 7.53 -25.59
CA THR A 242 -9.11 6.32 -25.05
C THR A 242 -8.57 5.08 -25.76
N ALA A 243 -7.51 4.48 -25.21
CA ALA A 243 -7.27 3.06 -25.48
C ALA A 243 -8.45 2.28 -24.88
N ALA A 244 -9.21 1.60 -25.75
CA ALA A 244 -10.40 0.83 -25.40
C ALA A 244 -10.19 0.02 -24.12
N ALA A 245 -11.11 0.21 -23.16
CA ALA A 245 -11.16 -0.55 -21.94
C ALA A 245 -11.17 -2.06 -22.25
N ASP A 246 -10.22 -2.81 -21.69
CA ASP A 246 -10.35 -4.27 -21.59
C ASP A 246 -11.55 -4.53 -20.66
N PRO A 247 -12.64 -5.17 -21.12
CA PRO A 247 -13.86 -5.36 -20.34
C PRO A 247 -13.67 -6.24 -19.10
N ARG A 248 -12.46 -6.78 -18.85
CA ARG A 248 -12.11 -7.54 -17.65
C ARG A 248 -11.69 -6.68 -16.45
N ILE A 249 -11.61 -5.36 -16.60
CA ILE A 249 -11.20 -4.42 -15.54
C ILE A 249 -12.30 -3.39 -15.26
N ALA A 250 -13.56 -3.83 -15.22
CA ALA A 250 -14.66 -3.00 -14.75
C ALA A 250 -14.57 -2.89 -13.21
N ILE A 251 -14.15 -1.72 -12.73
CA ILE A 251 -14.26 -1.34 -11.32
C ILE A 251 -15.76 -1.06 -11.05
N PRO A 252 -16.41 -1.70 -10.06
CA PRO A 252 -17.78 -1.36 -9.72
C PRO A 252 -17.86 0.09 -9.19
N PRO A 253 -18.93 0.84 -9.53
CA PRO A 253 -19.09 2.21 -9.07
C PRO A 253 -19.22 2.26 -7.54
N LEU A 254 -18.62 3.27 -6.91
CA LEU A 254 -18.83 3.54 -5.49
C LEU A 254 -20.33 3.74 -5.21
N PRO A 255 -20.88 3.11 -4.16
CA PRO A 255 -22.25 3.37 -3.73
C PRO A 255 -22.36 4.83 -3.28
N SER A 256 -23.40 5.49 -3.77
CA SER A 256 -23.79 6.83 -3.34
C SER A 256 -24.63 6.70 -2.06
N GLN A 257 -24.21 7.44 -1.04
CA GLN A 257 -24.87 7.66 0.28
C GLN A 257 -24.55 6.63 1.36
#